data_AF-A0A920MHY8-F1
#
_entry.id   AF-A0A920MHY8-F1
#
_cell.length_a   1.000
_cell.length_b   1.000
_cell.length_c   1.000
_cell.angle_alpha   90.00
_cell.angle_beta   90.00
_cell.angle_gamma   90.00
#
_symmetry.space_group_name_H-M   'P 1'
#
loop_
_entity.id
_entity.type
_entity.pdbx_description
1 polymer ?
#
loop_
_entity_poly.entity_id
_entity_poly.type
_entity_poly.pdbx_seq_one_letter_code
_entity_poly.pdbx_strand_id
1 'polypeptide(L)' 'MDVRFTSLPHTLSPLWSIELDPEIDSKNHVKYITNRGVNERGYENLWKMIIDNE' A
#
# COMPACT_ATOMS: atom_id res chain seq x y z
N MET A 1 -7.93 -11.78 -22.05
CA MET A 1 -7.09 -11.24 -20.96
C MET A 1 -7.86 -10.11 -20.30
N ASP A 2 -7.87 -10.07 -18.96
CA ASP A 2 -8.56 -9.05 -18.19
C ASP A 2 -7.70 -7.78 -18.11
N VAL A 3 -8.24 -6.66 -18.62
CA VAL A 3 -7.57 -5.36 -18.76
C VAL A 3 -7.14 -4.74 -17.43
N ARG A 4 -7.66 -5.22 -16.29
CA ARG A 4 -7.30 -4.72 -14.96
C ARG A 4 -5.88 -5.07 -14.54
N PHE A 5 -5.34 -6.16 -15.08
CA PHE A 5 -3.98 -6.62 -14.74
C PHE A 5 -2.92 -6.08 -15.70
N THR A 6 -3.34 -5.53 -16.85
CA THR A 6 -2.42 -5.02 -17.88
C THR A 6 -1.94 -3.59 -17.60
N SER A 7 -2.60 -2.87 -16.69
CA SER A 7 -2.24 -1.50 -16.31
C SER A 7 -1.50 -1.42 -14.97
N LEU A 8 -1.16 -2.56 -14.36
CA LEU A 8 -0.43 -2.54 -13.10
C LEU A 8 1.01 -2.07 -13.39
N PRO A 9 1.46 -0.96 -12.79
CA PRO A 9 2.81 -0.48 -13.00
C PRO A 9 3.81 -1.56 -12.56
N HIS A 10 4.95 -1.65 -13.24
CA HIS A 10 6.02 -2.62 -12.92
C HIS A 10 6.47 -2.57 -11.46
N THR A 11 6.24 -1.44 -10.77
CA THR A 11 6.46 -1.27 -9.34
C THR A 11 5.12 -1.11 -8.64
N LEU A 12 4.62 -2.19 -8.04
CA LEU A 12 3.44 -2.16 -7.20
C LEU A 12 3.85 -1.78 -5.78
N SER A 13 3.30 -0.67 -5.27
CA SER A 13 3.35 -0.30 -3.85
C SER A 13 1.99 -0.63 -3.22
N PRO A 14 1.71 -1.90 -2.87
CA PRO A 14 0.42 -2.29 -2.35
C PRO A 14 0.15 -1.62 -1.00
N LEU A 15 -1.05 -1.07 -0.81
CA LEU A 15 -1.45 -0.43 0.46
C LEU A 15 -1.38 -1.42 1.63
N TRP A 16 -1.70 -2.68 1.36
CA TRP A 16 -1.57 -3.79 2.29
C TRP A 16 -1.20 -5.07 1.53
N SER A 17 -0.52 -5.99 2.20
CA SER A 17 -0.15 -7.32 1.70
C SER A 17 -0.11 -8.31 2.86
N ILE A 18 -0.12 -9.60 2.52
CA ILE A 18 0.19 -10.68 3.44
C ILE A 18 1.39 -11.44 2.91
N GLU A 19 2.34 -11.73 3.78
CA GLU A 19 3.48 -12.58 3.52
C GLU A 19 3.22 -13.92 4.23
N LEU A 20 3.23 -15.01 3.46
CA LEU A 20 3.00 -16.36 3.95
C LEU A 20 4.33 -17.10 4.02
N ASP A 21 4.62 -17.68 5.16
CA ASP A 21 5.79 -18.53 5.34
C ASP A 21 5.33 -19.98 5.65
N PRO A 22 5.53 -20.92 4.72
CA PRO A 22 5.10 -22.31 4.90
C PRO A 22 5.94 -23.07 5.93
N GLU A 23 7.12 -22.57 6.30
CA GLU A 23 8.05 -23.21 7.25
C GLU A 23 7.87 -22.68 8.68
N ILE A 24 7.01 -21.67 8.89
CA ILE A 24 6.72 -21.08 10.20
C ILE A 24 5.60 -21.83 10.94
N ASP A 25 5.73 -21.88 12.27
CA ASP A 25 4.73 -22.44 13.20
C ASP A 25 3.29 -21.97 12.89
N SER A 26 2.31 -22.84 13.15
CA SER A 26 0.91 -22.62 12.75
C SER A 26 0.30 -21.33 13.30
N LYS A 27 0.90 -20.74 14.33
CA LYS A 27 0.46 -19.47 14.94
C LYS A 27 1.02 -18.21 14.26
N ASN A 28 2.10 -18.31 13.47
CA ASN A 28 2.81 -17.15 12.91
C ASN A 28 2.96 -17.19 11.37
N HIS A 29 2.29 -18.11 10.69
CA HIS A 29 2.40 -18.34 9.24
C HIS A 29 1.92 -17.19 8.34
N VAL A 30 1.32 -16.13 8.91
CA VAL A 30 0.86 -14.94 8.19
C VAL A 30 1.47 -13.68 8.79
N LYS A 31 2.15 -12.90 7.98
CA LYS A 31 2.65 -11.56 8.33
C LYS A 31 1.91 -10.50 7.52
N TYR A 32 1.23 -9.60 8.21
CA TYR A 32 0.52 -8.48 7.61
C TYR A 32 1.47 -7.31 7.38
N ILE A 33 1.57 -6.84 6.14
CA ILE A 33 2.39 -5.70 5.76
C ILE A 33 1.46 -4.59 5.30
N THR A 34 1.54 -3.41 5.91
CA THR A 34 0.82 -2.23 5.43
C THR A 34 1.82 -1.20 4.93
N ASN A 35 1.73 -0.81 3.66
CA ASN A 35 2.52 0.28 3.13
C ASN A 35 1.73 1.58 3.27
N ARG A 36 1.83 2.20 4.45
CA ARG A 36 1.42 3.59 4.63
C ARG A 36 2.62 4.43 4.29
N GLY A 37 2.74 4.84 3.03
CA GLY A 37 3.73 5.83 2.62
C GLY A 37 3.45 7.14 3.32
N VAL A 38 3.99 7.33 4.53
CA VAL A 38 3.95 8.61 5.24
C VAL A 38 4.95 9.53 4.53
N ASN A 39 4.55 10.03 3.37
CA ASN A 39 5.32 11.01 2.63
C ASN A 39 4.92 12.37 3.19
N GLU A 40 5.87 13.07 3.81
CA GLU A 40 5.70 14.43 4.35
C GLU A 40 5.09 15.37 3.29
N ARG A 41 5.51 15.23 2.03
CA ARG A 41 4.93 15.95 0.88
C ARG A 41 3.47 15.58 0.59
N GLY A 42 3.08 14.34 0.85
CA GLY A 42 1.69 13.89 0.71
C GLY A 42 0.78 14.54 1.76
N TYR A 43 1.29 14.72 2.98
CA TYR A 43 0.59 15.42 4.05
C TYR A 43 0.45 16.92 3.75
N GLU A 44 1.53 17.58 3.31
CA GLU A 44 1.49 18.99 2.89
C GLU A 44 0.48 19.25 1.76
N ASN A 45 0.46 18.36 0.76
CA ASN A 45 -0.48 18.48 -0.36
C ASN A 45 -1.94 18.29 0.09
N LEU A 46 -2.19 17.37 1.03
CA LEU A 46 -3.52 17.17 1.59
C LEU A 46 -4.01 18.43 2.32
N TRP A 47 -3.14 19.06 3.13
CA TRP A 47 -3.50 20.30 3.82
C TRP A 47 -3.78 21.45 2.88
N LYS A 48 -3.00 21.60 1.80
CA LYS A 48 -3.28 22.59 0.76
C LYS A 48 -4.66 22.39 0.13
N MET A 49 -5.04 21.14 -0.17
CA MET A 49 -6.38 20.87 -0.72
C MET A 49 -7.52 21.22 0.25
N ILE A 50 -7.29 21.10 1.55
CA ILE A 50 -8.29 21.39 2.59
C ILE A 50 -8.37 22.89 2.86
N ILE A 51 -7.22 23.58 2.92
CA ILE A 51 -7.11 24.99 3.31
C ILE A 51 -7.31 25.93 2.12
N ASP A 52 -6.80 25.59 0.93
CA ASP A 52 -6.90 26.43 -0.28
C ASP A 52 -8.28 26.32 -0.99
N ASN A 53 -9.25 25.63 -0.38
CA ASN A 53 -10.63 25.53 -0.86
C ASN A 53 -11.62 26.48 -0.14
N GLU A 54 -11.11 27.43 0.65
CA GLU A 54 -11.85 28.59 1.19
C GLU A 54 -11.52 29.87 0.41
#